data_AF-A0A8C3MDZ6-F1
#
_entry.id   AF-A0A8C3MDZ6-F1
#
_cell.length_a   1.000
_cell.length_b   1.000
_cell.length_c   1.000
_cell.angle_alpha   90.00
_cell.angle_beta   90.00
_cell.angle_gamma   90.00
#
_symmetry.space_group_name_H-M   'P 1'
#
loop_
_entity.id
_entity.type
_entity.pdbx_description
1 polymer ?
#
loop_
_entity_poly.entity_id
_entity_poly.type
_entity_poly.pdbx_seq_one_letter_code
_entity_poly.pdbx_strand_id
1 'polypeptide(L)'
;MGTLGRGGGRWAPRAGEEEEGEDPLDARIARSGCLEQHRQLQECMAERRDWRHCQEQVRAFGACMAQQQRQRGTGPARPPD
;
A
#
# COMPACT_ATOMS: atom_id res chain seq x y z
N MET A 1 34.64 -37.74 -6.11
CA MET A 1 34.34 -36.39 -6.65
C MET A 1 32.81 -36.32 -6.79
N GLY A 2 32.15 -35.41 -6.09
CA GLY A 2 30.69 -35.30 -6.08
C GLY A 2 30.17 -34.65 -4.81
N THR A 3 30.27 -33.32 -4.71
CA THR A 3 29.74 -32.53 -3.60
C THR A 3 28.23 -32.37 -3.75
N LEU A 4 27.46 -33.11 -2.96
CA LEU A 4 26.02 -32.92 -2.86
C LEU A 4 25.70 -31.67 -2.01
N GLY A 5 25.42 -30.58 -2.72
CA GLY A 5 24.29 -29.67 -2.46
C GLY A 5 24.25 -28.94 -1.12
N ARG A 6 24.70 -27.67 -1.14
CA ARG A 6 24.47 -26.68 -0.09
C ARG A 6 22.97 -26.41 0.09
N GLY A 7 22.52 -26.51 1.35
CA GLY A 7 21.48 -25.73 2.02
C GLY A 7 20.31 -25.20 1.19
N GLY A 8 19.17 -25.88 1.29
CA GLY A 8 17.87 -25.28 1.02
C GLY A 8 17.64 -24.09 1.97
N GLY A 9 17.32 -22.94 1.39
CA GLY A 9 17.04 -21.70 2.11
C GLY A 9 15.91 -21.91 3.12
N ARG A 10 16.22 -21.61 4.37
CA ARG A 10 15.28 -21.55 5.48
C ARG A 10 14.30 -20.41 5.22
N TRP A 11 13.12 -20.69 4.67
CA TRP A 11 12.00 -19.79 4.85
C TRP A 11 11.52 -19.99 6.30
N ALA A 12 12.19 -19.33 7.24
CA ALA A 12 11.63 -19.17 8.57
C ALA A 12 10.66 -17.99 8.47
N PRO A 13 9.34 -18.15 8.67
CA PRO A 13 8.52 -17.01 9.00
C PRO A 13 9.14 -16.38 10.26
N ARG A 14 9.51 -15.10 10.19
CA ARG A 14 9.98 -14.39 11.39
C ARG A 14 8.79 -14.38 12.34
N ALA A 15 8.95 -15.06 13.47
CA ALA A 15 8.04 -14.95 14.58
C ALA A 15 7.99 -13.49 15.03
N GLY A 16 6.79 -12.89 15.02
CA GLY A 16 6.50 -11.69 15.80
C GLY A 16 6.08 -10.44 15.05
N GLU A 17 5.24 -10.51 14.03
CA GLU A 17 4.53 -9.33 13.49
C GLU A 17 3.04 -9.64 13.27
N GLU A 18 2.42 -10.22 14.29
CA GLU A 18 0.99 -10.01 14.56
C GLU A 18 0.92 -8.95 15.68
N GLU A 19 1.48 -7.76 15.44
CA GLU A 19 1.09 -6.62 16.24
C GLU A 19 -0.30 -6.25 15.76
N GLU A 20 -1.27 -6.31 16.67
CA GLU A 20 -2.59 -5.73 16.60
C GLU A 20 -2.48 -4.19 16.46
N GLY A 21 -1.87 -3.76 15.35
CA GLY A 21 -1.45 -2.41 15.06
C GLY A 21 -1.94 -2.03 13.67
N GLU A 22 -2.53 -0.85 13.59
CA GLU A 22 -3.02 -0.23 12.36
C GLU A 22 -2.01 -0.44 11.21
N ASP A 23 -2.47 -0.89 10.04
CA ASP A 23 -1.57 -1.22 8.94
C ASP A 23 -0.65 -0.01 8.65
N PRO A 24 0.68 -0.21 8.49
CA PRO A 24 1.60 0.89 8.29
C PRO A 24 1.25 1.78 7.08
N LEU A 25 0.48 1.27 6.11
CA LEU A 25 -0.13 2.03 5.02
C LEU A 25 -1.33 2.85 5.50
N ASP A 26 -2.28 2.27 6.24
CA ASP A 26 -3.42 2.96 6.83
C ASP A 26 -2.96 4.14 7.71
N ALA A 27 -1.97 3.92 8.57
CA ALA A 27 -1.40 4.97 9.40
C ALA A 27 -0.78 6.11 8.56
N ARG A 28 -0.18 5.80 7.41
CA ARG A 28 0.36 6.83 6.48
C ARG A 28 -0.76 7.61 5.80
N ILE A 29 -1.84 6.93 5.44
CA ILE A 29 -3.01 7.50 4.80
C ILE A 29 -3.78 8.41 5.79
N ALA A 30 -3.90 7.99 7.05
CA ALA A 30 -4.46 8.82 8.11
C ALA A 30 -3.67 10.12 8.27
N ARG A 31 -2.33 10.04 8.26
CA ARG A 31 -1.45 11.22 8.29
C ARG A 31 -1.47 12.06 7.01
N SER A 32 -1.97 11.54 5.89
CA SER A 32 -2.05 12.30 4.63
C SER A 32 -3.35 13.08 4.45
N GLY A 33 -4.35 12.86 5.32
CA GLY A 33 -5.69 13.41 5.16
C GLY A 33 -6.50 12.77 4.02
N CYS A 34 -5.98 11.70 3.39
CA CYS A 34 -6.69 10.95 2.33
C CYS A 34 -7.46 9.74 2.87
N LEU A 35 -7.70 9.70 4.19
CA LEU A 35 -8.35 8.58 4.88
C LEU A 35 -9.79 8.37 4.44
N GLU A 36 -10.49 9.45 4.10
CA GLU A 36 -11.88 9.38 3.63
C GLU A 36 -11.99 8.63 2.30
N GLN A 37 -11.17 8.99 1.31
CA GLN A 37 -11.18 8.32 0.00
C GLN A 37 -10.69 6.87 0.12
N HIS A 38 -9.80 6.60 1.07
CA HIS A 38 -9.37 5.25 1.39
C HIS A 38 -10.51 4.40 1.97
N ARG A 39 -11.28 4.92 2.92
CA ARG A 39 -12.46 4.25 3.48
C ARG A 39 -13.49 3.94 2.42
N GLN A 40 -13.83 4.91 1.56
CA GLN A 40 -14.78 4.68 0.46
C GLN A 40 -14.29 3.59 -0.51
N LEU A 41 -12.99 3.53 -0.76
CA LEU A 41 -12.41 2.45 -1.57
C LEU A 41 -12.51 1.10 -0.85
N GLN A 42 -12.21 1.05 0.45
CA GLN A 42 -12.35 -0.18 1.25
C GLN A 42 -13.81 -0.65 1.29
N GLU A 43 -14.77 0.25 1.48
CA GLU A 43 -16.21 -0.05 1.47
C GLU A 43 -16.65 -0.62 0.12
N CYS A 44 -16.27 0.02 -0.99
CA CYS A 44 -16.58 -0.49 -2.32
C CYS A 44 -15.97 -1.88 -2.56
N MET A 45 -14.75 -2.11 -2.08
CA MET A 45 -14.09 -3.42 -2.18
C MET A 45 -14.74 -4.45 -1.25
N ALA A 46 -15.25 -4.07 -0.09
CA ALA A 46 -15.97 -4.95 0.82
C ALA A 46 -17.32 -5.38 0.25
N GLU A 47 -18.05 -4.45 -0.37
CA GLU A 47 -19.34 -4.73 -1.01
C GLU A 47 -19.20 -5.53 -2.30
N ARG A 48 -18.36 -5.04 -3.22
CA ARG A 48 -18.34 -5.50 -4.62
C ARG A 48 -17.25 -6.53 -4.88
N ARG A 49 -16.17 -6.48 -4.10
CA ARG A 49 -14.97 -7.34 -4.23
C ARG A 49 -14.36 -7.34 -5.63
N ASP A 50 -14.67 -6.30 -6.42
CA ASP A 50 -14.16 -6.09 -7.78
C ASP A 50 -13.72 -4.63 -7.94
N TRP A 51 -12.41 -4.44 -8.02
CA TRP A 51 -11.78 -3.14 -8.16
C TRP A 51 -12.17 -2.43 -9.47
N ARG A 52 -12.60 -3.15 -10.51
CA ARG A 52 -13.02 -2.55 -11.79
C ARG A 52 -14.26 -1.72 -11.64
N HIS A 53 -15.16 -2.13 -10.74
CA HIS A 53 -16.35 -1.36 -10.42
C HIS A 53 -16.01 -0.21 -9.47
N CYS A 54 -14.94 -0.30 -8.68
CA CYS A 54 -14.50 0.74 -7.74
C CYS A 54 -13.58 1.81 -8.35
N GLN A 55 -13.54 1.94 -9.69
CA GLN A 55 -12.62 2.86 -10.38
C GLN A 55 -12.76 4.31 -9.93
N GLU A 56 -13.97 4.76 -9.62
CA GLU A 56 -14.20 6.13 -9.14
C GLU A 56 -13.48 6.37 -7.80
N GLN A 57 -13.65 5.46 -6.85
CA GLN A 57 -13.03 5.50 -5.53
C GLN A 57 -11.50 5.38 -5.64
N VAL A 58 -11.01 4.50 -6.53
CA VAL A 58 -9.56 4.37 -6.82
C VAL A 58 -8.99 5.67 -7.37
N ARG A 59 -9.67 6.31 -8.32
CA ARG A 59 -9.23 7.58 -8.91
C ARG A 59 -9.23 8.71 -7.88
N ALA A 60 -10.27 8.79 -7.05
CA ALA A 60 -10.36 9.79 -5.98
C ALA A 60 -9.23 9.64 -4.96
N PHE A 61 -8.97 8.41 -4.51
CA PHE A 61 -7.87 8.12 -3.59
C PHE A 61 -6.51 8.45 -4.21
N GLY A 62 -6.28 8.06 -5.47
CA GLY A 62 -5.04 8.37 -6.19
C GLY A 62 -4.82 9.87 -6.39
N ALA A 63 -5.87 10.64 -6.70
CA ALA A 63 -5.81 12.09 -6.84
C ALA A 63 -5.43 12.77 -5.52
N CYS A 64 -6.05 12.36 -4.41
CA CYS A 64 -5.72 12.89 -3.08
C CYS A 64 -4.25 12.61 -2.71
N MET A 65 -3.80 11.37 -2.89
CA MET A 65 -2.41 10.99 -2.59
C MET A 65 -1.40 11.69 -3.50
N ALA A 66 -1.73 11.90 -4.77
CA ALA A 66 -0.91 12.69 -5.68
C ALA A 66 -0.79 14.15 -5.20
N GLN A 67 -1.90 14.78 -4.82
CA GLN A 67 -1.89 16.13 -4.26
C GLN A 67 -1.06 16.20 -2.98
N GLN A 68 -1.23 15.25 -2.06
CA GLN A 68 -0.43 15.22 -0.83
C GLN A 68 1.06 15.12 -1.11
N GLN A 69 1.49 14.29 -2.06
CA GLN A 69 2.89 14.15 -2.44
C GLN A 69 3.47 15.45 -3.00
N ARG A 70 2.68 16.23 -3.76
CA ARG A 70 3.08 17.57 -4.22
C ARG A 70 3.26 18.54 -3.06
N GLN A 71 2.34 18.50 -2.08
CA GLN A 71 2.38 19.38 -0.91
C GLN A 71 3.52 19.05 0.06
N ARG A 72 3.88 17.77 0.20
CA ARG A 72 4.97 17.34 1.11
C ARG A 72 6.37 17.47 0.51
N GLY A 73 6.51 17.87 -0.76
CA GLY A 73 7.80 17.91 -1.45
C GLY A 73 8.51 16.55 -1.53
N THR A 74 7.82 15.45 -1.18
CA THR A 74 8.37 14.08 -1.10
C THR A 74 8.06 13.26 -2.35
N GLY A 75 7.70 13.92 -3.46
CA GLY A 75 7.56 13.24 -4.75
C GLY A 75 8.94 13.05 -5.40
N PRO A 76 9.18 11.96 -6.15
CA PRO A 76 10.33 11.93 -7.04
C PRO A 76 10.21 13.12 -7.99
N ALA A 77 11.25 13.95 -8.07
CA ALA A 77 11.37 14.92 -9.14
C ALA A 77 11.18 14.16 -10.46
N ARG A 78 10.15 14.52 -11.25
CA ARG A 78 10.12 14.07 -12.64
C ARG A 78 11.37 14.68 -13.29
N PRO A 79 12.30 13.89 -13.84
CA PRO A 79 13.37 14.48 -14.64
C PRO A 79 12.72 15.26 -15.79
N PRO A 80 13.20 16.48 -16.09
CA PRO A 80 12.81 17.15 -17.33
C PRO A 80 13.25 16.28 -18.52
N ASP A 81 12.41 16.28 -19.55
CA ASP A 81 12.61 15.62 -20.85
C ASP A 81 13.92 16.04 -21.52
#